data_AF-A0A852LET2-F1
#
_entry.id   AF-A0A852LET2-F1
#
_cell.length_a   1.000
_cell.length_b   1.000
_cell.length_c   1.000
_cell.angle_alpha   90.00
_cell.angle_beta   90.00
_cell.angle_gamma   90.00
#
_symmetry.space_group_name_H-M   'P 1'
#
loop_
_entity.id
_entity.type
_entity.pdbx_description
1 polymer ?
#
loop_
_entity_poly.entity_id
_entity_poly.type
_entity_poly.pdbx_seq_one_letter_code
_entity_poly.pdbx_strand_id
1 'polypeptide(L)'
;LVTGWRFKKRPGIENLLQQLAPLYEIVVFTSETGMTAFPLIDSIDPHGFVSYRLFRDATRYVAGHHVKDVSCLNRDPSKVVVVDCKREAFSLQPYNGLALPRWDGASDDRALYDLVAFLKTIALSGVDDVRTVLENYALEEDPLAAFKRRRSQLEE
;
A
#
# COMPACT_ATOMS: atom_id res chain seq x y z
N LEU A 1 11.86 -32.31 -10.79
CA LEU A 1 12.37 -31.39 -9.74
C LEU A 1 11.17 -30.74 -9.07
N VAL A 2 10.81 -31.17 -7.86
CA VAL A 2 9.75 -30.52 -7.06
C VAL A 2 10.36 -29.24 -6.50
N THR A 3 10.16 -28.12 -7.18
CA THR A 3 10.56 -26.83 -6.64
C THR A 3 9.46 -26.37 -5.69
N GLY A 4 9.82 -26.08 -4.43
CA GLY A 4 8.88 -25.52 -3.44
C GLY A 4 8.38 -24.12 -3.81
N TRP A 5 7.83 -23.42 -2.83
CA TRP A 5 7.34 -22.06 -3.00
C TRP A 5 8.43 -21.11 -3.55
N ARG A 6 8.05 -20.31 -4.54
CA ARG A 6 8.91 -19.27 -5.13
C ARG A 6 8.23 -17.92 -4.97
N PHE A 7 9.04 -16.91 -4.68
CA PHE A 7 8.59 -15.54 -4.51
C PHE A 7 9.18 -14.68 -5.61
N LYS A 8 8.38 -13.75 -6.12
CA LYS A 8 8.79 -12.77 -7.13
C LYS A 8 8.57 -11.37 -6.56
N LYS A 9 9.58 -10.51 -6.67
CA LYS A 9 9.44 -9.09 -6.32
C LYS A 9 8.64 -8.39 -7.42
N ARG A 10 7.65 -7.57 -7.04
CA ARG A 10 6.94 -6.69 -7.98
C ARG A 10 7.91 -5.61 -8.49
N PRO A 11 7.99 -5.36 -9.80
CA PRO A 11 8.84 -4.30 -10.33
C PRO A 11 8.57 -2.95 -9.64
N GLY A 12 9.63 -2.24 -9.29
CA GLY A 12 9.54 -0.93 -8.62
C GLY A 12 9.43 -0.96 -7.09
N ILE A 13 9.38 -2.12 -6.43
CA ILE A 13 9.26 -2.17 -4.96
C ILE A 13 10.43 -1.50 -4.22
N GLU A 14 11.65 -1.69 -4.71
CA GLU A 14 12.86 -1.07 -4.13
C GLU A 14 12.84 0.46 -4.33
N ASN A 15 12.40 0.91 -5.51
CA ASN A 15 12.21 2.33 -5.79
C ASN A 15 11.14 2.93 -4.86
N LEU A 16 10.04 2.21 -4.61
CA LEU A 16 8.99 2.66 -3.71
C LEU A 16 9.50 2.91 -2.31
N LEU A 17 10.21 1.93 -1.73
CA LEU A 17 10.75 2.07 -0.38
C LEU A 17 11.75 3.23 -0.32
N GLN A 18 12.70 3.29 -1.25
CA GLN A 18 13.73 4.34 -1.26
C GLN A 18 13.15 5.76 -1.43
N GLN A 19 12.12 5.92 -2.26
CA GLN A 19 11.54 7.23 -2.58
C GLN A 19 10.54 7.71 -1.53
N LEU A 20 9.87 6.79 -0.83
CA LEU A 20 8.84 7.13 0.16
C LEU A 20 9.34 7.13 1.59
N ALA A 21 10.41 6.40 1.93
CA ALA A 21 10.94 6.36 3.29
C ALA A 21 11.28 7.75 3.89
N PRO A 22 11.78 8.74 3.11
CA PRO A 22 11.99 10.09 3.66
C PRO A 22 10.71 10.89 3.93
N LEU A 23 9.57 10.45 3.39
CA LEU A 23 8.29 11.17 3.41
C LEU A 23 7.23 10.49 4.27
N TYR A 24 7.34 9.17 4.47
CA TYR A 24 6.36 8.33 5.15
C TYR A 24 7.02 7.42 6.16
N GLU A 25 6.33 7.21 7.27
CA GLU A 25 6.54 6.04 8.12
C GLU A 25 5.95 4.81 7.41
N ILE A 26 6.79 3.93 6.88
CA ILE A 26 6.34 2.76 6.10
C ILE A 26 6.06 1.60 7.05
N VAL A 27 4.82 1.13 7.06
CA VAL A 27 4.39 -0.05 7.83
C VAL A 27 3.97 -1.17 6.88
N VAL A 28 4.62 -2.33 6.97
CA VAL A 28 4.15 -3.54 6.30
C VAL A 28 3.09 -4.19 7.19
N PHE A 29 1.84 -4.14 6.76
CA PHE A 29 0.72 -4.77 7.45
C PHE A 29 0.17 -5.91 6.60
N THR A 30 0.31 -7.16 7.03
CA THR A 30 -0.07 -8.36 6.24
C THR A 30 -1.02 -9.28 7.01
N SER A 31 -1.90 -9.97 6.29
CA SER A 31 -2.71 -11.08 6.83
C SER A 31 -1.95 -12.40 6.88
N GLU A 32 -0.68 -12.43 6.46
CA GLU A 32 0.19 -13.60 6.58
C GLU A 32 0.81 -13.71 7.97
N THR A 33 1.23 -14.92 8.34
CA THR A 33 1.92 -15.14 9.62
C THR A 33 3.35 -14.61 9.56
N GLY A 34 3.89 -14.20 10.71
CA GLY A 34 5.28 -13.75 10.81
C GLY A 34 6.28 -14.78 10.30
N MET A 35 6.05 -16.07 10.57
CA MET A 35 6.95 -17.15 10.13
C MET A 35 7.18 -17.17 8.61
N THR A 36 6.17 -16.84 7.81
CA THR A 36 6.27 -16.83 6.35
C THR A 36 6.67 -15.45 5.83
N ALA A 37 6.08 -14.38 6.37
CA ALA A 37 6.26 -13.04 5.82
C ALA A 37 7.59 -12.38 6.21
N PHE A 38 8.12 -12.66 7.41
CA PHE A 38 9.33 -12.01 7.91
C PHE A 38 10.56 -12.16 6.97
N PRO A 39 10.96 -13.38 6.54
CA PRO A 39 12.11 -13.51 5.63
C PRO A 39 11.87 -12.87 4.25
N LEU A 40 10.61 -12.76 3.81
CA LEU A 40 10.27 -12.10 2.56
C LEU A 40 10.46 -10.59 2.65
N ILE A 41 10.03 -10.00 3.77
CA ILE A 41 10.22 -8.56 4.04
C ILE A 41 11.71 -8.25 4.10
N ASP A 42 12.53 -9.06 4.78
CA ASP A 42 13.99 -8.86 4.83
C ASP A 42 14.63 -8.92 3.44
N SER A 43 14.13 -9.78 2.54
CA SER A 43 14.63 -9.86 1.17
C SER A 43 14.27 -8.64 0.30
N ILE A 44 13.16 -7.97 0.63
CA ILE A 44 12.63 -6.81 -0.10
C ILE A 44 13.24 -5.51 0.43
N ASP A 45 13.50 -5.44 1.73
CA ASP A 45 13.99 -4.25 2.42
C ASP A 45 15.35 -4.47 3.12
N PRO A 46 16.44 -4.70 2.37
CA PRO A 46 17.77 -4.91 2.95
C PRO A 46 18.36 -3.65 3.60
N HIS A 47 17.77 -2.48 3.34
CA HIS A 47 18.24 -1.18 3.82
C HIS A 47 17.46 -0.66 5.04
N GLY A 48 16.41 -1.37 5.47
CA GLY A 48 15.66 -1.02 6.68
C GLY A 48 14.77 0.22 6.53
N PHE A 49 14.15 0.41 5.36
CA PHE A 49 13.18 1.47 5.11
C PHE A 49 11.82 1.26 5.82
N VAL A 50 11.46 0.01 6.11
CA VAL A 50 10.20 -0.34 6.80
C VAL A 50 10.33 -0.10 8.30
N SER A 51 9.51 0.79 8.85
CA SER A 51 9.51 1.18 10.26
C SER A 51 8.90 0.10 11.16
N TYR A 52 7.76 -0.48 10.76
CA TYR A 52 7.07 -1.51 11.52
C TYR A 52 6.53 -2.63 10.63
N ARG A 53 6.42 -3.83 11.21
CA ARG A 53 5.93 -5.03 10.56
C ARG A 53 4.79 -5.61 11.41
N LEU A 54 3.58 -5.57 10.88
CA LEU A 54 2.37 -6.08 11.51
C LEU A 54 1.88 -7.30 10.74
N PHE A 55 1.66 -8.41 11.43
CA PHE A 55 1.28 -9.69 10.83
C PHE A 55 -0.18 -10.04 11.14
N ARG A 56 -0.58 -11.27 10.82
CA ARG A 56 -1.96 -11.78 10.99
C ARG A 56 -2.53 -11.53 12.39
N ASP A 57 -1.72 -11.69 13.43
CA ASP A 57 -2.08 -11.48 14.83
C ASP A 57 -2.46 -10.02 15.16
N ALA A 58 -1.98 -9.06 14.39
CA ALA A 58 -2.38 -7.65 14.49
C ALA A 58 -3.65 -7.30 13.69
N THR A 59 -4.21 -8.23 12.91
CA THR A 59 -5.45 -8.02 12.15
C THR A 59 -6.68 -8.39 12.97
N ARG A 60 -7.84 -7.82 12.63
CA ARG A 60 -9.15 -8.23 13.15
C ARG A 60 -9.82 -9.20 12.19
N TYR A 61 -10.42 -10.25 12.71
CA TYR A 61 -11.21 -11.17 11.90
C TYR A 61 -12.68 -10.74 11.90
N VAL A 62 -13.17 -10.25 10.77
CA VAL A 62 -14.53 -9.69 10.62
C VAL A 62 -15.18 -10.30 9.39
N ALA A 63 -16.37 -10.89 9.57
CA ALA A 63 -17.18 -11.45 8.48
C ALA A 63 -16.40 -12.40 7.53
N GLY A 64 -15.47 -13.20 8.06
CA GLY A 64 -14.67 -14.13 7.27
C GLY A 64 -13.37 -13.56 6.69
N HIS A 65 -13.11 -12.26 6.88
CA HIS A 65 -11.95 -11.56 6.33
C HIS A 65 -11.02 -11.04 7.41
N HIS A 66 -9.72 -11.01 7.11
CA HIS A 66 -8.73 -10.29 7.91
C HIS A 66 -8.76 -8.81 7.54
N VAL A 67 -9.03 -7.95 8.52
CA VAL A 67 -9.15 -6.50 8.38
C VAL A 67 -8.06 -5.80 9.18
N LYS A 68 -7.46 -4.79 8.58
CA LYS A 68 -6.38 -3.96 9.10
C LYS A 68 -7.00 -2.71 9.71
N ASP A 69 -7.22 -2.75 11.02
CA ASP A 69 -7.91 -1.67 11.74
C ASP A 69 -6.96 -0.49 11.98
N VAL A 70 -7.16 0.60 11.25
CA VAL A 70 -6.33 1.82 11.34
C VAL A 70 -6.43 2.46 12.72
N SER A 71 -7.57 2.32 13.42
CA SER A 71 -7.75 2.89 14.76
C SER A 71 -6.79 2.31 15.80
N CYS A 72 -6.24 1.11 15.54
CA CYS A 72 -5.30 0.45 16.42
C CYS A 72 -3.83 0.86 16.20
N LEU A 73 -3.54 1.72 15.21
CA LEU A 73 -2.17 2.10 14.87
C LEU A 73 -1.58 3.21 15.77
N ASN A 74 -2.39 3.82 16.64
CA ASN A 74 -1.99 4.98 17.45
C ASN A 74 -1.36 6.09 16.57
N ARG A 75 -2.01 6.38 15.45
CA ARG A 75 -1.69 7.46 14.51
C ARG A 75 -2.97 8.21 14.20
N ASP A 76 -2.84 9.50 13.89
CA ASP A 76 -3.98 10.29 13.41
C ASP A 76 -4.49 9.71 12.08
N PRO A 77 -5.74 9.22 12.00
CA PRO A 77 -6.31 8.70 10.76
C PRO A 77 -6.31 9.71 9.60
N SER A 78 -6.27 11.02 9.87
CA SER A 78 -6.15 12.04 8.81
C SER A 78 -4.82 12.00 8.06
N LYS A 79 -3.82 11.30 8.61
CA LYS A 79 -2.46 11.18 8.06
C LYS A 79 -2.07 9.74 7.69
N VAL A 80 -3.02 8.80 7.71
CA VAL A 80 -2.76 7.38 7.39
C VAL A 80 -3.34 6.99 6.03
N VAL A 81 -2.51 6.36 5.21
CA VAL A 81 -2.93 5.74 3.93
C VAL A 81 -2.66 4.25 4.01
N VAL A 82 -3.70 3.44 3.74
CA VAL A 82 -3.60 1.98 3.62
C VAL A 82 -3.63 1.61 2.15
N VAL A 83 -2.59 0.91 1.68
CA VAL A 83 -2.55 0.39 0.32
C VAL A 83 -2.71 -1.12 0.35
N ASP A 84 -3.74 -1.63 -0.33
CA ASP A 84 -4.01 -3.07 -0.42
C ASP A 84 -4.60 -3.43 -1.79
N CYS A 85 -4.58 -4.71 -2.15
CA CYS A 85 -5.29 -5.24 -3.31
C CYS A 85 -6.72 -5.73 -2.99
N LYS A 86 -7.10 -5.75 -1.71
CA LYS A 86 -8.42 -6.17 -1.22
C LYS A 86 -9.09 -5.02 -0.48
N ARG A 87 -10.28 -4.60 -0.92
CA ARG A 87 -11.05 -3.53 -0.26
C ARG A 87 -11.51 -3.94 1.14
N GLU A 88 -11.75 -5.23 1.34
CA GLU A 88 -12.15 -5.81 2.63
C GLU A 88 -11.08 -5.58 3.69
N ALA A 89 -9.80 -5.52 3.29
CA ALA A 89 -8.67 -5.36 4.20
C ALA A 89 -8.69 -4.03 4.97
N PHE A 90 -9.39 -3.01 4.47
CA PHE A 90 -9.54 -1.71 5.13
C PHE A 90 -11.02 -1.31 5.28
N SER A 91 -11.91 -2.30 5.31
CA SER A 91 -13.37 -2.09 5.40
C SER A 91 -13.83 -1.31 6.63
N LEU A 92 -13.06 -1.30 7.72
CA LEU A 92 -13.34 -0.50 8.92
C LEU A 92 -13.02 1.00 8.74
N GLN A 93 -12.14 1.35 7.80
CA GLN A 93 -11.76 2.72 7.46
C GLN A 93 -11.66 2.88 5.93
N PRO A 94 -12.79 2.82 5.19
CA PRO A 94 -12.79 2.78 3.72
C PRO A 94 -12.13 3.99 3.07
N TYR A 95 -12.21 5.16 3.72
CA TYR A 95 -11.62 6.42 3.22
C TYR A 95 -10.11 6.55 3.48
N ASN A 96 -9.52 5.63 4.23
CA ASN A 96 -8.06 5.55 4.40
C ASN A 96 -7.42 4.60 3.38
N GLY A 97 -8.22 3.85 2.62
CA GLY A 97 -7.76 2.79 1.75
C GLY A 97 -7.61 3.20 0.28
N LEU A 98 -6.54 2.72 -0.35
CA LEU A 98 -6.32 2.75 -1.78
C LEU A 98 -6.24 1.30 -2.29
N ALA A 99 -7.28 0.87 -3.01
CA ALA A 99 -7.32 -0.47 -3.60
C ALA A 99 -6.55 -0.48 -4.93
N LEU A 100 -5.44 -1.21 -4.98
CA LEU A 100 -4.71 -1.42 -6.22
C LEU A 100 -5.16 -2.68 -6.94
N PRO A 101 -5.11 -2.70 -8.28
CA PRO A 101 -5.24 -3.94 -9.02
C PRO A 101 -4.24 -5.00 -8.54
N ARG A 102 -4.72 -6.23 -8.38
CA ARG A 102 -3.89 -7.35 -7.98
C ARG A 102 -2.82 -7.58 -9.04
N TRP A 103 -1.57 -7.67 -8.61
CA TRP A 103 -0.46 -8.03 -9.49
C TRP A 103 -0.54 -9.50 -9.87
N ASP A 104 -0.47 -9.78 -11.16
CA ASP A 104 -0.51 -11.11 -11.76
C ASP A 104 0.88 -11.75 -11.93
N GLY A 105 1.94 -11.00 -11.64
CA GLY A 105 3.32 -11.44 -11.83
C GLY A 105 3.99 -10.86 -13.08
N ALA A 106 3.33 -10.01 -13.86
CA ALA A 106 3.90 -9.36 -15.05
C ALA A 106 5.19 -8.58 -14.71
N SER A 107 6.22 -8.73 -15.54
CA SER A 107 7.54 -8.10 -15.33
C SER A 107 7.60 -6.66 -15.82
N ASP A 108 6.67 -6.26 -16.67
CA ASP A 108 6.49 -4.91 -17.22
C ASP A 108 5.48 -4.08 -16.41
N ASP A 109 4.97 -4.61 -15.29
CA ASP A 109 4.11 -3.88 -14.35
C ASP A 109 4.77 -2.56 -13.89
N ARG A 110 4.01 -1.46 -13.94
CA ARG A 110 4.47 -0.12 -13.55
C ARG A 110 3.71 0.48 -12.38
N ALA A 111 2.76 -0.26 -11.79
CA ALA A 111 1.83 0.28 -10.81
C ALA A 111 2.54 0.84 -9.56
N LEU A 112 3.66 0.23 -9.13
CA LEU A 112 4.40 0.74 -7.98
C LEU A 112 5.08 2.08 -8.26
N TYR A 113 5.52 2.35 -9.50
CA TYR A 113 6.07 3.66 -9.87
C TYR A 113 4.97 4.73 -9.88
N ASP A 114 3.79 4.38 -10.40
CA ASP A 114 2.63 5.28 -10.39
C ASP A 114 2.16 5.57 -8.96
N LEU A 115 2.18 4.55 -8.09
CA LEU A 115 1.88 4.70 -6.66
C LEU A 115 2.88 5.64 -5.96
N VAL A 116 4.17 5.53 -6.28
CA VAL A 116 5.19 6.46 -5.75
C VAL A 116 4.86 7.89 -6.15
N ALA A 117 4.54 8.14 -7.42
CA ALA A 117 4.16 9.47 -7.88
C ALA A 117 2.92 9.99 -7.13
N PHE A 118 1.89 9.15 -6.98
CA PHE A 118 0.66 9.48 -6.26
C PHE A 118 0.92 9.87 -4.79
N LEU A 119 1.61 9.01 -4.04
CA LEU A 119 1.89 9.24 -2.62
C LEU A 119 2.83 10.44 -2.43
N LYS A 120 3.85 10.62 -3.30
CA LYS A 120 4.67 11.83 -3.29
C LYS A 120 3.84 13.09 -3.50
N THR A 121 2.90 13.09 -4.44
CA THR A 121 2.00 14.23 -4.64
C THR A 121 1.20 14.54 -3.38
N ILE A 122 0.64 13.53 -2.69
CA ILE A 122 -0.07 13.74 -1.42
C ILE A 122 0.85 14.37 -0.37
N ALA A 123 2.03 13.77 -0.13
CA ALA A 123 2.97 14.26 0.87
C ALA A 123 3.44 15.70 0.60
N LEU A 124 3.69 16.06 -0.67
CA LEU A 124 4.21 17.36 -1.06
C LEU A 124 3.13 18.43 -1.22
N SER A 125 1.88 18.03 -1.43
CA SER A 125 0.75 18.96 -1.56
C SER A 125 0.30 19.61 -0.24
N GLY A 126 0.83 19.14 0.90
CA GLY A 126 0.51 19.71 2.21
C GLY A 126 -0.95 19.48 2.64
N VAL A 127 -1.59 18.42 2.14
CA VAL A 127 -2.98 18.10 2.47
C VAL A 127 -3.13 17.84 3.97
N ASP A 128 -4.10 18.51 4.59
CA ASP A 128 -4.40 18.35 6.01
C ASP A 128 -5.02 16.99 6.33
N ASP A 129 -5.93 16.48 5.49
CA ASP A 129 -6.57 15.18 5.66
C ASP A 129 -6.52 14.36 4.37
N VAL A 130 -5.72 13.30 4.36
CA VAL A 130 -5.52 12.45 3.18
C VAL A 130 -6.80 11.77 2.71
N ARG A 131 -7.78 11.58 3.60
CA ARG A 131 -9.06 10.91 3.27
C ARG A 131 -9.85 11.68 2.22
N THR A 132 -9.76 13.01 2.25
CA THR A 132 -10.39 13.88 1.23
C THR A 132 -9.85 13.62 -0.17
N VAL A 133 -8.57 13.28 -0.28
CA VAL A 133 -7.95 12.92 -1.56
C VAL A 133 -8.37 11.51 -1.93
N LEU A 134 -8.24 10.55 -1.02
CA LEU A 134 -8.52 9.13 -1.28
C LEU A 134 -9.98 8.87 -1.64
N GLU A 135 -10.93 9.59 -1.04
CA GLU A 135 -12.36 9.49 -1.36
C GLU A 135 -12.62 9.75 -2.85
N ASN A 136 -11.91 10.70 -3.46
CA ASN A 136 -12.03 11.01 -4.90
C ASN A 136 -11.52 9.88 -5.83
N TYR A 137 -10.84 8.88 -5.28
CA TYR A 137 -10.35 7.69 -5.99
C TYR A 137 -11.01 6.40 -5.49
N ALA A 138 -11.84 6.47 -4.44
CA ALA A 138 -12.37 5.29 -3.77
C ALA A 138 -13.26 4.44 -4.69
N LEU A 139 -13.99 5.06 -5.62
CA LEU A 139 -14.88 4.38 -6.57
C LEU A 139 -14.20 3.98 -7.89
N GLU A 140 -12.95 4.38 -8.10
CA GLU A 140 -12.21 4.03 -9.31
C GLU A 140 -11.79 2.55 -9.26
N GLU A 141 -11.93 1.83 -10.37
CA GLU A 141 -11.43 0.45 -10.48
C GLU A 141 -9.90 0.41 -10.43
N ASP A 142 -9.26 1.37 -11.10
CA ASP A 142 -7.82 1.62 -11.02
C ASP A 142 -7.57 3.09 -10.62
N PRO A 143 -7.32 3.35 -9.33
CA PRO A 143 -7.13 4.72 -8.85
C PRO A 143 -5.85 5.36 -9.40
N LEU A 144 -4.83 4.56 -9.77
CA LEU A 144 -3.57 5.09 -10.32
C LEU A 144 -3.73 5.48 -11.79
N ALA A 145 -4.52 4.74 -12.56
CA ALA A 145 -4.92 5.16 -13.91
C ALA A 145 -5.74 6.46 -13.87
N ALA A 146 -6.69 6.56 -12.94
CA ALA A 146 -7.46 7.78 -12.73
C ALA A 146 -6.58 8.98 -12.36
N PHE A 147 -5.60 8.79 -11.47
CA PHE A 147 -4.63 9.82 -11.10
C PHE A 147 -3.82 10.30 -12.32
N LYS A 148 -3.30 9.38 -13.14
CA LYS A 148 -2.55 9.75 -14.36
C LYS A 148 -3.41 10.58 -15.32
N ARG A 149 -4.65 10.16 -15.59
CA ARG A 149 -5.58 10.92 -16.45
C ARG A 149 -5.79 12.35 -15.94
N ARG A 150 -6.05 12.50 -14.63
CA ARG A 150 -6.29 13.81 -14.00
C ARG A 150 -5.05 14.70 -14.03
N ARG A 151 -3.84 14.13 -13.87
CA ARG A 151 -2.59 14.86 -13.99
C ARG A 151 -2.36 15.39 -15.40
N SER A 152 -2.55 14.56 -16.43
CA SER A 152 -2.38 14.99 -17.83
C SER A 152 -3.33 16.13 -18.19
N GLN A 153 -4.58 16.10 -17.70
CA GLN A 153 -5.57 17.17 -17.93
C GLN A 153 -5.22 18.50 -17.26
N LEU A 154 -4.39 18.51 -16.21
CA LEU A 154 -3.94 19.73 -15.54
C LEU A 154 -2.66 20.31 -16.17
N GLU A 155 -1.95 19.50 -16.96
CA GLU A 155 -0.73 19.88 -17.67
C GLU A 155 -1.04 20.40 -19.11
N GLU A 156 -2.28 20.27 -19.57
CA GLU A 156 -2.85 20.85 -20.80
C GLU A 156 -3.48 22.23 -20.56
#